data_AF-A0A8C0EX88-F1
#
_entry.id   AF-A0A8C0EX88-F1
#
_cell.length_a   1.000
_cell.length_b   1.000
_cell.length_c   1.000
_cell.angle_alpha   90.00
_cell.angle_beta   90.00
_cell.angle_gamma   90.00
#
_symmetry.space_group_name_H-M   'P 1'
#
loop_
_entity.id
_entity.type
_entity.pdbx_description
1 polymer ?
#
loop_
_entity_poly.entity_id
_entity_poly.type
_entity_poly.pdbx_seq_one_letter_code
_entity_poly.pdbx_strand_id
1 'polypeptide(L)'
;MGLARKVCPQLAPEPRKRKFVSKPGQPEDADRQLKKKKRKKPRKQAEKTNGPSAKQVVSNTSKTPPGQKAAPQASKLSPEGVTQSRNEGLVTGNKSELGSSSFSAINLLRQRLHEKIKQASGQADAKELSPAVLEKRQRRKYERERKKRRRKELKMKAKMEKKETEEVPVEPESKKEESTAEIVFNKVEVHGENELSKIQKKKEKRKAVKGNITPLTGKNYKQLLSRLESRKNKLEELQDKDQKKAQELENKMKWTNVLYKAEGVKIRDNEERLKEALKRKEKRKAQRQKQWEKRTERVVEKMQQRQEKRRKNIQKKKKDRIEKKKAKARKKGRVLPEDLKKAGLK
;
A
#
# COMPACT_ATOMS: atom_id res chain seq x y z
N MET A 1 79.69 18.99 12.06
CA MET A 1 78.97 18.14 13.05
C MET A 1 77.51 18.06 12.64
N GLY A 2 77.09 16.91 12.09
CA GLY A 2 75.77 16.73 11.45
C GLY A 2 74.63 16.51 12.45
N LEU A 3 73.53 17.23 12.28
CA LEU A 3 72.30 17.06 13.05
C LEU A 3 71.48 15.91 12.45
N ALA A 4 71.61 14.72 13.05
CA ALA A 4 70.80 13.56 12.71
C ALA A 4 69.32 13.80 13.09
N ARG A 5 68.46 13.90 12.07
CA ARG A 5 67.00 13.90 12.23
C ARG A 5 66.54 12.50 12.62
N LYS A 6 66.05 12.32 13.86
CA LYS A 6 65.34 11.11 14.29
C LYS A 6 64.00 11.05 13.55
N VAL A 7 63.92 10.19 12.54
CA VAL A 7 62.67 9.80 11.87
C VAL A 7 61.97 8.76 12.75
N CYS A 8 60.88 9.14 13.42
CA CYS A 8 59.99 8.18 14.06
C CYS A 8 59.12 7.50 12.97
N PRO A 9 59.18 6.18 12.77
CA PRO A 9 58.23 5.50 11.90
C PRO A 9 56.87 5.45 12.61
N GLN A 10 55.85 6.08 12.02
CA GLN A 10 54.46 5.90 12.48
C GLN A 10 54.04 4.47 12.15
N LEU A 11 53.87 3.64 13.19
CA LEU A 11 53.27 2.31 13.08
C LEU A 11 51.79 2.47 12.68
N ALA A 12 51.39 1.91 11.54
CA ALA A 12 50.00 1.89 11.11
C ALA A 12 49.14 1.06 12.07
N PRO A 13 47.90 1.46 12.39
CA PRO A 13 47.06 0.70 13.30
C PRO A 13 46.59 -0.61 12.63
N GLU A 14 46.85 -1.72 13.30
CA GLU A 14 46.51 -3.07 12.89
C GLU A 14 44.98 -3.25 12.73
N PRO A 15 44.49 -3.91 11.66
CA PRO A 15 43.06 -4.15 11.49
C PRO A 15 42.55 -5.17 12.50
N ARG A 16 41.76 -4.70 13.48
CA ARG A 16 41.07 -5.56 14.46
C ARG A 16 40.19 -6.59 13.74
N LYS A 17 40.59 -7.86 13.75
CA LYS A 17 39.79 -9.00 13.29
C LYS A 17 38.57 -9.17 14.19
N ARG A 18 37.39 -8.70 13.74
CA ARG A 18 36.12 -9.06 14.37
C ARG A 18 35.83 -10.53 14.07
N LYS A 19 35.76 -11.38 15.11
CA LYS A 19 35.22 -12.74 14.96
C LYS A 19 33.73 -12.64 14.65
N PHE A 20 33.33 -13.14 13.47
CA PHE A 20 31.93 -13.30 13.12
C PHE A 20 31.36 -14.42 13.99
N VAL A 21 30.40 -14.09 14.86
CA VAL A 21 29.66 -15.10 15.63
C VAL A 21 28.55 -15.65 14.73
N SER A 22 28.69 -16.89 14.30
CA SER A 22 27.63 -17.63 13.62
C SER A 22 26.49 -17.92 14.59
N LYS A 23 25.25 -17.65 14.17
CA LYS A 23 24.05 -18.03 14.93
C LYS A 23 23.89 -19.57 14.89
N PRO A 24 23.47 -20.23 15.98
CA PRO A 24 23.29 -21.67 15.98
C PRO A 24 22.02 -22.03 15.20
N GLY A 25 22.11 -22.99 14.26
CA GLY A 25 20.93 -23.57 13.61
C GLY A 25 20.97 -23.83 12.09
N GLN A 26 22.14 -23.98 11.46
CA GLN A 26 22.25 -24.50 10.09
C GLN A 26 23.41 -25.52 10.03
N PRO A 27 23.21 -26.71 9.42
CA PRO A 27 24.26 -27.72 9.30
C PRO A 27 25.28 -27.31 8.23
N GLU A 28 26.56 -27.46 8.59
CA GLU A 28 27.73 -27.38 7.71
C GLU A 28 27.89 -28.73 7.01
N ASP A 29 27.78 -28.77 5.69
CA ASP A 29 28.43 -29.79 4.86
C ASP A 29 29.25 -29.05 3.81
N ALA A 30 30.53 -28.92 4.08
CA ALA A 30 31.54 -28.49 3.15
C ALA A 30 31.98 -29.71 2.32
N ASP A 31 31.61 -29.74 1.03
CA ASP A 31 32.53 -30.13 -0.05
C ASP A 31 31.82 -30.09 -1.42
N ARG A 32 32.02 -29.02 -2.20
CA ARG A 32 32.21 -29.18 -3.65
C ARG A 32 32.87 -27.99 -4.32
N GLN A 33 34.00 -28.32 -4.93
CA GLN A 33 34.91 -27.51 -5.71
C GLN A 33 34.25 -26.70 -6.83
N LEU A 34 34.73 -25.46 -6.97
CA LEU A 34 34.53 -24.59 -8.12
C LEU A 34 35.08 -25.24 -9.40
N LYS A 35 34.20 -25.55 -10.38
CA LYS A 35 34.61 -25.73 -11.78
C LYS A 35 33.93 -24.71 -12.70
N LYS A 36 34.78 -23.86 -13.28
CA LYS A 36 34.51 -23.00 -14.45
C LYS A 36 33.97 -23.85 -15.61
N LYS A 37 32.85 -23.47 -16.21
CA LYS A 37 32.62 -23.68 -17.65
C LYS A 37 31.96 -22.46 -18.29
N LYS A 38 32.68 -21.90 -19.27
CA LYS A 38 32.19 -20.97 -20.29
C LYS A 38 31.11 -21.67 -21.13
N ARG A 39 30.08 -20.93 -21.56
CA ARG A 39 29.66 -20.86 -22.97
C ARG A 39 28.60 -19.77 -23.21
N LYS A 40 28.93 -18.89 -24.16
CA LYS A 40 28.04 -17.96 -24.87
C LYS A 40 27.16 -18.74 -25.87
N LYS A 41 25.95 -18.24 -26.18
CA LYS A 41 25.41 -17.96 -27.54
C LYS A 41 23.97 -17.38 -27.49
N PRO A 42 23.46 -16.74 -28.56
CA PRO A 42 22.83 -15.42 -28.45
C PRO A 42 21.33 -15.33 -28.78
N ARG A 43 20.81 -14.17 -28.39
CA ARG A 43 19.58 -13.46 -28.77
C ARG A 43 19.36 -13.45 -30.29
N LYS A 44 18.21 -13.96 -30.76
CA LYS A 44 17.68 -13.65 -32.10
C LYS A 44 16.80 -12.41 -32.03
N GLN A 45 17.12 -11.47 -32.90
CA GLN A 45 16.32 -10.30 -33.27
C GLN A 45 15.25 -10.78 -34.26
N ALA A 46 14.04 -10.21 -34.19
CA ALA A 46 13.08 -10.27 -35.27
C ALA A 46 12.88 -8.83 -35.74
N GLU A 47 13.32 -8.60 -36.97
CA GLU A 47 13.17 -7.36 -37.71
C GLU A 47 11.72 -7.10 -38.09
N LYS A 48 11.46 -5.81 -38.31
CA LYS A 48 10.23 -5.23 -38.81
C LYS A 48 10.15 -5.45 -40.32
N THR A 49 8.98 -5.79 -40.82
CA THR A 49 8.55 -5.48 -42.18
C THR A 49 7.31 -4.61 -42.10
N ASN A 50 7.31 -3.52 -42.87
CA ASN A 50 6.25 -2.52 -42.96
C ASN A 50 5.37 -2.78 -44.21
N GLY A 51 4.04 -2.70 -44.01
CA GLY A 51 3.02 -2.17 -44.95
C GLY A 51 2.53 -3.04 -46.12
N PRO A 52 1.37 -2.71 -46.75
CA PRO A 52 0.54 -1.51 -46.55
C PRO A 52 -0.98 -1.71 -46.31
N SER A 53 -1.57 -0.60 -45.85
CA SER A 53 -2.96 -0.12 -45.83
C SER A 53 -3.98 -0.68 -46.84
N ALA A 54 -5.20 -0.96 -46.34
CA ALA A 54 -6.45 -0.68 -47.06
C ALA A 54 -7.51 -0.13 -46.10
N LYS A 55 -8.07 1.01 -46.51
CA LYS A 55 -9.04 1.86 -45.82
C LYS A 55 -10.44 1.23 -45.90
N GLN A 56 -11.25 1.39 -44.85
CA GLN A 56 -12.60 1.92 -45.09
C GLN A 56 -13.09 2.72 -43.89
N VAL A 57 -13.48 3.95 -44.23
CA VAL A 57 -14.02 5.04 -43.44
C VAL A 57 -15.52 5.08 -43.68
N VAL A 58 -16.31 5.22 -42.63
CA VAL A 58 -17.54 6.06 -42.53
C VAL A 58 -17.90 6.10 -41.03
N SER A 59 -17.73 7.19 -40.27
CA SER A 59 -18.56 8.42 -40.17
C SER A 59 -20.06 8.10 -40.00
N ASN A 60 -20.85 8.61 -39.05
CA ASN A 60 -20.75 9.81 -38.21
C ASN A 60 -21.89 9.81 -37.16
N THR A 61 -21.70 10.60 -36.07
CA THR A 61 -22.72 11.35 -35.25
C THR A 61 -23.84 10.57 -34.53
N SER A 62 -24.21 10.79 -33.25
CA SER A 62 -24.54 12.04 -32.57
C SER A 62 -24.58 11.88 -31.01
N LYS A 63 -24.70 13.03 -30.32
CA LYS A 63 -24.63 13.29 -28.86
C LYS A 63 -25.98 13.07 -28.10
N THR A 64 -25.93 12.43 -26.92
CA THR A 64 -26.62 12.64 -25.57
C THR A 64 -28.11 13.06 -25.44
N PRO A 65 -28.78 12.98 -24.24
CA PRO A 65 -28.71 12.09 -23.05
C PRO A 65 -30.15 11.59 -22.59
N PRO A 66 -30.54 11.49 -21.28
CA PRO A 66 -30.88 10.23 -20.59
C PRO A 66 -32.38 10.07 -20.18
N GLY A 67 -32.82 8.85 -19.86
CA GLY A 67 -34.15 8.67 -19.26
C GLY A 67 -34.56 7.24 -18.89
N GLN A 68 -34.98 7.10 -17.64
CA GLN A 68 -36.02 6.18 -17.13
C GLN A 68 -35.70 4.68 -17.04
N LYS A 69 -35.48 4.20 -15.80
CA LYS A 69 -36.04 2.92 -15.36
C LYS A 69 -36.65 3.05 -13.97
N ALA A 70 -37.87 2.54 -13.91
CA ALA A 70 -38.85 2.58 -12.85
C ALA A 70 -38.47 1.77 -11.60
N ALA A 71 -39.07 2.17 -10.48
CA ALA A 71 -39.14 1.47 -9.21
C ALA A 71 -39.97 0.17 -9.28
N PRO A 72 -39.85 -0.70 -8.26
CA PRO A 72 -41.02 -1.37 -7.72
C PRO A 72 -41.28 -0.96 -6.26
N GLN A 73 -42.58 -0.81 -5.99
CA GLN A 73 -43.18 -0.31 -4.76
C GLN A 73 -43.08 -1.31 -3.60
N ALA A 74 -43.13 -0.73 -2.40
CA ALA A 74 -43.36 -1.39 -1.13
C ALA A 74 -44.85 -1.70 -0.92
N SER A 75 -45.13 -2.76 -0.17
CA SER A 75 -46.29 -2.79 0.73
C SER A 75 -45.78 -3.06 2.15
N LYS A 76 -46.07 -2.08 3.02
CA LYS A 76 -46.01 -2.14 4.48
C LYS A 76 -47.14 -3.09 4.95
N LEU A 77 -47.08 -3.69 6.14
CA LEU A 77 -47.63 -3.10 7.36
C LEU A 77 -46.99 -3.74 8.62
N SER A 78 -46.46 -2.85 9.47
CA SER A 78 -46.29 -2.98 10.94
C SER A 78 -47.64 -2.56 11.60
N PRO A 79 -47.89 -2.59 12.94
CA PRO A 79 -46.91 -2.37 14.00
C PRO A 79 -47.06 -3.12 15.35
N GLU A 80 -45.99 -3.00 16.14
CA GLU A 80 -45.89 -2.79 17.61
C GLU A 80 -46.69 -3.69 18.57
N GLY A 81 -46.16 -4.15 19.70
CA GLY A 81 -44.94 -3.83 20.42
C GLY A 81 -44.98 -4.50 21.80
N VAL A 82 -44.16 -3.96 22.71
CA VAL A 82 -44.15 -4.17 24.17
C VAL A 82 -43.26 -5.29 24.71
N THR A 83 -42.45 -4.81 25.64
CA THR A 83 -41.39 -5.39 26.43
C THR A 83 -41.88 -6.15 27.66
N GLN A 84 -40.95 -6.92 28.25
CA GLN A 84 -40.80 -7.26 29.67
C GLN A 84 -41.41 -8.56 30.23
N SER A 85 -40.49 -9.31 30.85
CA SER A 85 -40.56 -9.86 32.22
C SER A 85 -40.89 -11.34 32.42
N ARG A 86 -39.94 -11.96 33.14
CA ARG A 86 -40.11 -12.72 34.40
C ARG A 86 -39.64 -14.18 34.34
N ASN A 87 -38.75 -14.46 35.29
CA ASN A 87 -38.32 -15.79 35.74
C ASN A 87 -39.47 -16.49 36.49
N GLU A 88 -39.13 -17.63 37.09
CA GLU A 88 -39.91 -18.45 38.03
C GLU A 88 -40.76 -19.52 37.29
N GLY A 89 -40.72 -20.80 37.62
CA GLY A 89 -40.10 -21.55 38.71
C GLY A 89 -40.33 -23.04 38.47
N LEU A 90 -39.56 -23.83 39.20
CA LEU A 90 -39.53 -25.28 39.31
C LEU A 90 -40.92 -25.91 39.56
N VAL A 91 -41.29 -26.97 38.84
CA VAL A 91 -42.20 -28.02 39.35
C VAL A 91 -41.68 -29.40 38.96
N THR A 92 -41.62 -30.22 39.99
CA THR A 92 -41.12 -31.59 40.12
C THR A 92 -42.14 -32.66 39.70
N GLY A 93 -41.60 -33.80 39.24
CA GLY A 93 -42.19 -35.13 39.33
C GLY A 93 -43.05 -35.56 38.15
N ASN A 94 -43.08 -36.82 37.69
CA ASN A 94 -42.37 -38.04 38.06
C ASN A 94 -42.67 -39.08 36.95
N LYS A 95 -41.77 -40.05 36.76
CA LYS A 95 -41.94 -41.34 36.06
C LYS A 95 -42.02 -41.34 34.53
N SER A 96 -40.93 -41.78 33.90
CA SER A 96 -41.01 -42.87 32.91
C SER A 96 -39.69 -43.64 32.88
N GLU A 97 -39.70 -44.83 33.48
CA GLU A 97 -38.65 -45.86 33.42
C GLU A 97 -38.56 -46.52 32.04
N LEU A 98 -38.69 -45.73 30.96
CA LEU A 98 -38.46 -46.13 29.57
C LEU A 98 -37.45 -45.19 28.88
N GLY A 99 -36.88 -44.23 29.61
CA GLY A 99 -35.93 -43.23 29.09
C GLY A 99 -34.45 -43.54 29.30
N SER A 100 -34.08 -44.52 30.13
CA SER A 100 -32.65 -44.80 30.41
C SER A 100 -31.92 -45.41 29.20
N SER A 101 -32.60 -46.17 28.35
CA SER A 101 -32.00 -46.73 27.13
C SER A 101 -31.86 -45.68 26.03
N SER A 102 -32.82 -44.76 25.89
CA SER A 102 -32.78 -43.69 24.88
C SER A 102 -31.77 -42.60 25.24
N PHE A 103 -31.65 -42.24 26.52
CA PHE A 103 -30.61 -41.32 26.98
C PHE A 103 -29.21 -41.94 26.82
N SER A 104 -29.06 -43.23 27.11
CA SER A 104 -27.81 -43.96 26.88
C SER A 104 -27.48 -44.12 25.39
N ALA A 105 -28.47 -44.39 24.54
CA ALA A 105 -28.29 -44.46 23.08
C ALA A 105 -27.90 -43.11 22.48
N ILE A 106 -28.51 -42.01 22.95
CA ILE A 106 -28.15 -40.64 22.55
C ILE A 106 -26.73 -40.30 23.01
N ASN A 107 -26.34 -40.69 24.23
CA ASN A 107 -25.00 -40.46 24.73
C ASN A 107 -23.95 -41.27 23.95
N LEU A 108 -24.26 -42.52 23.60
CA LEU A 108 -23.41 -43.36 22.75
C LEU A 108 -23.26 -42.74 21.33
N LEU A 109 -24.34 -42.17 20.79
CA LEU A 109 -24.30 -41.47 19.50
C LEU A 109 -23.47 -40.19 19.57
N ARG A 110 -23.59 -39.41 20.65
CA ARG A 110 -22.75 -38.22 20.90
C ARG A 110 -21.28 -38.61 21.03
N GLN A 111 -20.98 -39.72 21.69
CA GLN A 111 -19.63 -40.25 21.82
C GLN A 111 -19.06 -40.69 20.46
N ARG A 112 -19.80 -41.49 19.68
CA ARG A 112 -19.40 -41.87 18.31
C ARG A 112 -19.24 -40.66 17.40
N LEU A 113 -20.10 -39.66 17.51
CA LEU A 113 -19.99 -38.43 16.73
C LEU A 113 -18.75 -37.63 17.12
N HIS A 114 -18.45 -37.50 18.42
CA HIS A 114 -17.21 -36.87 18.87
C HIS A 114 -15.97 -37.64 18.43
N GLU A 115 -16.00 -38.96 18.44
CA GLU A 115 -14.91 -39.82 17.98
C GLU A 115 -14.69 -39.67 16.47
N LYS A 116 -15.77 -39.67 15.69
CA LYS A 116 -15.73 -39.47 14.24
C LYS A 116 -15.31 -38.06 13.85
N ILE A 117 -15.72 -37.04 14.60
CA ILE A 117 -15.24 -35.65 14.43
C ILE A 117 -13.75 -35.57 14.79
N LYS A 118 -13.28 -36.21 15.86
CA LYS A 118 -11.85 -36.25 16.22
C LYS A 118 -11.03 -36.90 15.10
N GLN A 119 -11.46 -38.05 14.59
CA GLN A 119 -10.82 -38.75 13.47
C GLN A 119 -10.82 -37.91 12.19
N ALA A 120 -11.96 -37.30 11.82
CA ALA A 120 -12.07 -36.46 10.63
C ALA A 120 -11.32 -35.12 10.76
N SER A 121 -11.14 -34.62 11.99
CA SER A 121 -10.38 -33.40 12.27
C SER A 121 -8.85 -33.59 12.19
N GLY A 122 -8.38 -34.83 12.01
CA GLY A 122 -6.95 -35.16 11.98
C GLY A 122 -6.24 -34.93 13.31
N GLN A 123 -6.97 -34.95 14.43
CA GLN A 123 -6.46 -34.69 15.79
C GLN A 123 -6.25 -35.97 16.62
N ALA A 124 -6.07 -37.14 15.98
CA ALA A 124 -5.82 -38.39 16.70
C ALA A 124 -4.52 -38.34 17.54
N ASP A 125 -3.61 -37.42 17.23
CA ASP A 125 -2.37 -37.18 18.00
C ASP A 125 -2.45 -35.86 18.82
N ALA A 126 -3.63 -35.48 19.32
CA ALA A 126 -3.79 -34.33 20.21
C ALA A 126 -3.57 -34.68 21.69
N LYS A 127 -2.70 -35.65 22.00
CA LYS A 127 -2.04 -35.68 23.30
C LYS A 127 -0.94 -34.64 23.23
N GLU A 128 -1.29 -33.46 23.74
CA GLU A 128 -0.46 -32.25 23.80
C GLU A 128 -0.13 -31.65 22.42
N LEU A 129 -0.95 -30.69 21.99
CA LEU A 129 -0.44 -29.64 21.09
C LEU A 129 0.89 -29.18 21.69
N SER A 130 2.01 -29.43 20.98
CA SER A 130 3.36 -29.07 21.43
C SER A 130 3.32 -27.71 22.15
N PRO A 131 3.97 -27.55 23.31
CA PRO A 131 3.87 -26.34 24.14
C PRO A 131 4.09 -25.04 23.32
N ALA A 132 4.91 -25.11 22.27
CA ALA A 132 5.12 -24.03 21.31
C ALA A 132 3.86 -23.61 20.52
N VAL A 133 2.96 -24.53 20.20
CA VAL A 133 1.68 -24.26 19.51
C VAL A 133 0.66 -23.66 20.47
N LEU A 134 0.62 -24.12 21.72
CA LEU A 134 -0.21 -23.54 22.78
C LEU A 134 0.23 -22.10 23.08
N GLU A 135 1.54 -21.86 23.21
CA GLU A 135 2.09 -20.53 23.43
C GLU A 135 1.76 -19.57 22.25
N LYS A 136 1.89 -20.03 21.01
CA LYS A 136 1.47 -19.26 19.82
C LYS A 136 -0.03 -18.94 19.85
N ARG A 137 -0.88 -19.85 20.35
CA ARG A 137 -2.32 -19.64 20.48
C ARG A 137 -2.64 -18.63 21.57
N GLN A 138 -1.95 -18.70 22.72
CA GLN A 138 -2.07 -17.73 23.81
C GLN A 138 -1.60 -16.34 23.37
N ARG A 139 -0.45 -16.23 22.68
CA ARG A 139 0.04 -14.96 22.09
C ARG A 139 -0.97 -14.36 21.12
N ARG A 140 -1.59 -15.17 20.24
CA ARG A 140 -2.66 -14.71 19.33
C ARG A 140 -3.92 -14.24 20.07
N LYS A 141 -4.28 -14.90 21.18
CA LYS A 141 -5.42 -14.50 22.02
C LYS A 141 -5.13 -13.16 22.70
N TYR A 142 -3.95 -13.00 23.30
CA TYR A 142 -3.50 -11.76 23.93
C TYR A 142 -3.42 -10.60 22.93
N GLU A 143 -2.89 -10.84 21.72
CA GLU A 143 -2.81 -9.80 20.68
C GLU A 143 -4.20 -9.35 20.19
N ARG A 144 -5.13 -10.29 20.04
CA ARG A 144 -6.54 -9.97 19.72
C ARG A 144 -7.19 -9.15 20.82
N GLU A 145 -6.91 -9.48 22.08
CA GLU A 145 -7.44 -8.75 23.22
C GLU A 145 -6.88 -7.33 23.30
N ARG A 146 -5.56 -7.17 23.11
CA ARG A 146 -4.90 -5.85 23.02
C ARG A 146 -5.50 -4.99 21.91
N LYS A 147 -5.77 -5.56 20.72
CA LYS A 147 -6.43 -4.85 19.61
C LYS A 147 -7.87 -4.46 19.96
N LYS A 148 -8.61 -5.33 20.65
CA LYS A 148 -9.97 -5.02 21.14
C LYS A 148 -9.96 -3.89 22.17
N ARG A 149 -9.03 -3.89 23.13
CA ARG A 149 -8.86 -2.82 24.14
C ARG A 149 -8.55 -1.48 23.46
N ARG A 150 -7.57 -1.43 22.56
CA ARG A 150 -7.27 -0.22 21.76
C ARG A 150 -8.47 0.30 20.96
N ARG A 151 -9.26 -0.60 20.35
CA ARG A 151 -10.47 -0.19 19.61
C ARG A 151 -11.55 0.38 20.52
N LYS A 152 -11.69 -0.16 21.75
CA LYS A 152 -12.60 0.38 22.77
C LYS A 152 -12.11 1.73 23.28
N GLU A 153 -10.83 1.88 23.60
CA GLU A 153 -10.22 3.15 24.02
C GLU A 153 -10.41 4.24 22.96
N LEU A 154 -10.15 3.95 21.69
CA LEU A 154 -10.38 4.89 20.60
C LEU A 154 -11.87 5.23 20.43
N LYS A 155 -12.78 4.26 20.64
CA LYS A 155 -14.23 4.52 20.60
C LYS A 155 -14.69 5.36 21.78
N MET A 156 -14.09 5.20 22.96
CA MET A 156 -14.37 6.04 24.13
C MET A 156 -13.79 7.44 23.98
N LYS A 157 -12.55 7.58 23.49
CA LYS A 157 -11.97 8.89 23.15
C LYS A 157 -12.79 9.62 22.09
N ALA A 158 -13.19 8.96 21.02
CA ALA A 158 -14.05 9.57 20.00
C ALA A 158 -15.47 9.91 20.49
N LYS A 159 -15.95 9.24 21.56
CA LYS A 159 -17.22 9.59 22.21
C LYS A 159 -17.05 10.74 23.20
N MET A 160 -15.93 10.82 23.91
CA MET A 160 -15.59 11.93 24.79
C MET A 160 -15.32 13.20 23.99
N GLU A 161 -14.54 13.11 22.92
CA GLU A 161 -14.28 14.24 22.01
C GLU A 161 -15.56 14.77 21.35
N LYS A 162 -16.53 13.88 21.06
CA LYS A 162 -17.87 14.28 20.57
C LYS A 162 -18.78 14.86 21.66
N LYS A 163 -18.67 14.41 22.90
CA LYS A 163 -19.42 14.97 24.03
C LYS A 163 -18.84 16.31 24.49
N GLU A 164 -17.53 16.49 24.43
CA GLU A 164 -16.83 17.77 24.66
C GLU A 164 -17.14 18.81 23.57
N THR A 165 -17.66 18.39 22.40
CA THR A 165 -18.20 19.32 21.39
C THR A 165 -19.69 19.62 21.54
N GLU A 166 -20.40 18.98 22.48
CA GLU A 166 -21.87 19.03 22.60
C GLU A 166 -22.37 19.39 24.02
N GLU A 167 -21.51 19.95 24.88
CA GLU A 167 -21.90 20.54 26.17
C GLU A 167 -21.41 22.01 26.27
N VAL A 168 -22.17 22.92 25.66
CA VAL A 168 -22.46 24.24 26.25
C VAL A 168 -23.99 24.34 26.33
N PRO A 169 -24.59 24.14 27.51
CA PRO A 169 -26.03 24.26 27.71
C PRO A 169 -26.38 25.59 28.40
N VAL A 170 -27.43 26.29 27.94
CA VAL A 170 -28.45 26.94 28.81
C VAL A 170 -29.78 27.04 28.05
N GLU A 171 -30.84 26.60 28.73
CA GLU A 171 -32.27 26.49 28.39
C GLU A 171 -33.06 27.82 28.22
N PRO A 172 -34.34 27.75 27.78
CA PRO A 172 -35.15 28.89 27.35
C PRO A 172 -36.35 29.30 28.26
N GLU A 173 -36.93 30.46 27.91
CA GLU A 173 -38.30 30.99 28.15
C GLU A 173 -38.63 31.77 29.45
N SER A 174 -38.91 33.09 29.33
CA SER A 174 -40.31 33.57 29.16
C SER A 174 -40.47 35.12 29.19
N LYS A 175 -41.30 35.60 28.25
CA LYS A 175 -42.21 36.79 28.27
C LYS A 175 -41.69 38.23 28.10
N LYS A 176 -42.16 38.79 26.97
CA LYS A 176 -42.85 40.07 26.75
C LYS A 176 -42.05 41.31 26.29
N GLU A 177 -42.67 41.90 25.25
CA GLU A 177 -42.79 43.31 24.90
C GLU A 177 -41.85 43.91 23.86
N GLU A 178 -42.51 44.75 23.06
CA GLU A 178 -42.20 45.18 21.72
C GLU A 178 -41.14 46.28 21.70
N SER A 179 -40.51 46.42 20.54
CA SER A 179 -40.16 47.70 19.86
C SER A 179 -38.69 47.89 19.49
N THR A 180 -38.55 48.31 18.22
CA THR A 180 -37.45 49.05 17.59
C THR A 180 -36.23 48.31 17.02
N ALA A 181 -35.88 48.77 15.81
CA ALA A 181 -34.69 48.54 15.00
C ALA A 181 -34.64 47.26 14.13
N GLU A 182 -35.09 47.41 12.88
CA GLU A 182 -34.57 46.66 11.74
C GLU A 182 -33.04 46.83 11.70
N ILE A 183 -32.32 45.81 12.13
CA ILE A 183 -30.88 45.69 11.91
C ILE A 183 -30.69 45.40 10.42
N VAL A 184 -30.49 46.46 9.65
CA VAL A 184 -29.92 46.37 8.30
C VAL A 184 -28.58 45.65 8.42
N PHE A 185 -28.46 44.53 7.70
CA PHE A 185 -27.28 43.67 7.67
C PHE A 185 -26.05 44.49 7.27
N ASN A 186 -25.31 44.96 8.28
CA ASN A 186 -24.13 45.78 8.10
C ASN A 186 -23.16 45.03 7.18
N LYS A 187 -22.87 45.64 6.05
CA LYS A 187 -21.91 45.12 5.07
C LYS A 187 -20.56 45.05 5.76
N VAL A 188 -20.18 43.86 6.21
CA VAL A 188 -18.82 43.59 6.68
C VAL A 188 -17.92 43.62 5.45
N GLU A 189 -17.46 44.83 5.09
CA GLU A 189 -16.35 45.00 4.18
C GLU A 189 -15.09 44.53 4.91
N VAL A 190 -14.75 43.25 4.70
CA VAL A 190 -13.43 42.71 5.01
C VAL A 190 -12.43 43.36 4.05
N HIS A 191 -12.07 44.62 4.32
CA HIS A 191 -11.03 45.31 3.58
C HIS A 191 -9.71 44.54 3.72
N GLY A 192 -9.16 44.06 2.60
CA GLY A 192 -7.74 44.09 2.20
C GLY A 192 -6.61 43.62 3.13
N GLU A 193 -6.82 43.31 4.40
CA GLU A 193 -5.76 43.00 5.36
C GLU A 193 -5.02 41.71 4.99
N ASN A 194 -5.71 40.76 4.35
CA ASN A 194 -5.07 39.54 3.87
C ASN A 194 -4.07 39.77 2.72
N GLU A 195 -4.25 40.81 1.91
CA GLU A 195 -3.32 41.13 0.81
C GLU A 195 -2.14 41.96 1.31
N LEU A 196 -2.39 42.95 2.17
CA LEU A 196 -1.34 43.66 2.89
C LEU A 196 -0.53 42.70 3.76
N SER A 197 -1.16 41.72 4.42
CA SER A 197 -0.49 40.66 5.19
C SER A 197 0.42 39.79 4.32
N LYS A 198 0.01 39.40 3.10
CA LYS A 198 0.89 38.64 2.18
C LYS A 198 2.10 39.45 1.74
N ILE A 199 1.91 40.73 1.41
CA ILE A 199 2.98 41.63 0.99
C ILE A 199 3.93 41.92 2.16
N GLN A 200 3.39 42.20 3.36
CA GLN A 200 4.14 42.40 4.59
C GLN A 200 4.94 41.13 4.97
N LYS A 201 4.32 39.94 4.96
CA LYS A 201 5.00 38.65 5.17
C LYS A 201 6.13 38.41 4.16
N LYS A 202 5.96 38.85 2.90
CA LYS A 202 7.01 38.76 1.87
C LYS A 202 8.15 39.74 2.16
N LYS A 203 7.85 40.95 2.63
CA LYS A 203 8.84 41.94 3.07
C LYS A 203 9.61 41.44 4.29
N GLU A 204 8.94 40.89 5.30
CA GLU A 204 9.56 40.27 6.48
C GLU A 204 10.47 39.10 6.09
N LYS A 205 10.00 38.21 5.20
CA LYS A 205 10.84 37.11 4.68
C LYS A 205 12.07 37.60 3.94
N ARG A 206 12.01 38.75 3.27
CA ARG A 206 13.17 39.39 2.63
C ARG A 206 14.12 39.96 3.68
N LYS A 207 13.59 40.60 4.74
CA LYS A 207 14.38 41.11 5.87
C LYS A 207 15.07 39.99 6.65
N ALA A 208 14.45 38.81 6.74
CA ALA A 208 15.03 37.63 7.37
C ALA A 208 16.20 36.99 6.57
N VAL A 209 16.41 37.40 5.31
CA VAL A 209 17.52 36.88 4.50
C VAL A 209 18.79 37.67 4.80
N LYS A 210 19.70 37.07 5.57
CA LYS A 210 21.04 37.57 5.87
C LYS A 210 21.80 37.87 4.59
N GLY A 211 22.25 39.12 4.45
CA GLY A 211 23.08 39.57 3.32
C GLY A 211 22.40 39.48 1.95
N ASN A 212 21.06 39.50 1.88
CA ASN A 212 20.28 39.36 0.63
C ASN A 212 20.53 38.05 -0.15
N ILE A 213 21.29 37.11 0.40
CA ILE A 213 21.63 35.84 -0.23
C ILE A 213 20.76 34.74 0.37
N THR A 214 19.81 34.23 -0.41
CA THR A 214 18.90 33.18 0.06
C THR A 214 19.65 31.87 0.28
N PRO A 215 19.53 31.18 1.43
CA PRO A 215 20.29 29.97 1.67
C PRO A 215 19.82 28.83 0.76
N LEU A 216 20.77 28.02 0.29
CA LEU A 216 20.51 26.93 -0.65
C LEU A 216 19.96 25.70 0.07
N THR A 217 18.66 25.74 0.36
CA THR A 217 17.97 24.83 1.27
C THR A 217 16.89 24.00 0.59
N GLY A 218 16.52 22.88 1.22
CA GLY A 218 15.39 22.06 0.76
C GLY A 218 15.78 20.88 -0.14
N LYS A 219 14.77 20.13 -0.60
CA LYS A 219 14.94 18.85 -1.31
C LYS A 219 14.74 18.97 -2.82
N ASN A 220 14.52 20.18 -3.35
CA ASN A 220 14.25 20.40 -4.77
C ASN A 220 15.57 20.53 -5.55
N TYR A 221 16.23 19.40 -5.79
CA TYR A 221 17.56 19.36 -6.40
C TYR A 221 17.65 20.06 -7.76
N LYS A 222 16.59 20.05 -8.57
CA LYS A 222 16.53 20.79 -9.85
C LYS A 222 16.61 22.30 -9.65
N GLN A 223 15.80 22.83 -8.73
CA GLN A 223 15.79 24.26 -8.40
C GLN A 223 17.11 24.68 -7.74
N LEU A 224 17.71 23.80 -6.93
CA LEU A 224 19.00 24.06 -6.28
C LEU A 224 20.14 24.13 -7.30
N LEU A 225 20.15 23.23 -8.29
CA LEU A 225 21.10 23.27 -9.40
C LEU A 225 20.95 24.55 -10.23
N SER A 226 19.72 24.88 -10.65
CA SER A 226 19.47 26.13 -11.39
C SER A 226 19.90 27.37 -10.60
N ARG A 227 19.67 27.41 -9.29
CA ARG A 227 20.14 28.52 -8.44
C ARG A 227 21.66 28.57 -8.32
N LEU A 228 22.37 27.43 -8.32
CA LEU A 228 23.83 27.40 -8.33
C LEU A 228 24.38 27.89 -9.66
N GLU A 229 23.82 27.40 -10.76
CA GLU A 229 24.15 27.84 -12.12
C GLU A 229 23.97 29.36 -12.23
N SER A 230 22.82 29.91 -11.80
CA SER A 230 22.60 31.36 -11.80
C SER A 230 23.58 32.14 -10.89
N ARG A 231 24.12 31.53 -9.83
CA ARG A 231 25.14 32.18 -8.98
C ARG A 231 26.50 32.19 -9.64
N LYS A 232 26.87 31.07 -10.27
CA LYS A 232 28.13 30.95 -11.01
C LYS A 232 28.16 31.91 -12.19
N ASN A 233 27.11 31.93 -13.00
CA ASN A 233 27.01 32.86 -14.13
C ASN A 233 27.13 34.32 -13.68
N LYS A 234 26.49 34.71 -12.56
CA LYS A 234 26.62 36.07 -12.00
C LYS A 234 28.04 36.39 -11.52
N LEU A 235 28.74 35.41 -10.97
CA LEU A 235 30.13 35.58 -10.55
C LEU A 235 31.05 35.69 -11.77
N GLU A 236 30.86 34.84 -12.78
CA GLU A 236 31.58 34.88 -14.06
C GLU A 236 31.36 36.21 -14.78
N GLU A 237 30.11 36.64 -14.95
CA GLU A 237 29.76 37.96 -15.55
C GLU A 237 30.39 39.15 -14.81
N LEU A 238 30.60 39.03 -13.49
CA LEU A 238 31.25 40.06 -12.70
C LEU A 238 32.77 39.93 -12.67
N GLN A 239 33.32 38.72 -12.80
CA GLN A 239 34.77 38.53 -12.98
C GLN A 239 35.24 39.12 -14.31
N ASP A 240 34.43 38.96 -15.37
CA ASP A 240 34.72 39.51 -16.70
C ASP A 240 34.71 41.06 -16.72
N LYS A 241 33.85 41.67 -15.89
CA LYS A 241 33.74 43.14 -15.78
C LYS A 241 34.73 43.71 -14.77
N ASP A 242 34.69 43.19 -13.54
CA ASP A 242 35.35 43.73 -12.35
C ASP A 242 35.76 42.62 -11.35
N GLN A 243 37.00 42.15 -11.46
CA GLN A 243 37.53 41.09 -10.59
C GLN A 243 37.42 41.40 -9.08
N LYS A 244 37.64 42.66 -8.67
CA LYS A 244 37.56 43.08 -7.26
C LYS A 244 36.13 42.91 -6.71
N LYS A 245 35.11 43.36 -7.46
CA LYS A 245 33.70 43.23 -7.07
C LYS A 245 33.28 41.77 -7.03
N ALA A 246 33.78 40.93 -7.93
CA ALA A 246 33.54 39.49 -7.90
C ALA A 246 34.10 38.84 -6.63
N GLN A 247 35.35 39.15 -6.25
CA GLN A 247 35.96 38.64 -5.02
C GLN A 247 35.20 39.09 -3.76
N GLU A 248 34.73 40.34 -3.70
CA GLU A 248 33.89 40.82 -2.61
C GLU A 248 32.57 40.05 -2.51
N LEU A 249 31.90 39.77 -3.65
CA LEU A 249 30.67 38.98 -3.66
C LEU A 249 30.91 37.54 -3.26
N GLU A 250 31.99 36.91 -3.72
CA GLU A 250 32.37 35.57 -3.27
C GLU A 250 32.60 35.53 -1.76
N ASN A 251 33.30 36.53 -1.22
CA ASN A 251 33.53 36.63 0.22
C ASN A 251 32.22 36.82 0.97
N LYS A 252 31.32 37.69 0.50
CA LYS A 252 29.97 37.85 1.06
C LYS A 252 29.19 36.53 1.02
N MET A 253 29.27 35.75 -0.07
CA MET A 253 28.64 34.43 -0.17
C MET A 253 29.24 33.41 0.80
N LYS A 254 30.56 33.38 0.96
CA LYS A 254 31.27 32.49 1.89
C LYS A 254 30.88 32.80 3.34
N TRP A 255 30.93 34.07 3.73
CA TRP A 255 30.58 34.50 5.09
C TRP A 255 29.09 34.30 5.42
N THR A 256 28.18 34.66 4.51
CA THR A 256 26.74 34.40 4.71
C THR A 256 26.43 32.91 4.84
N ASN A 257 27.11 32.05 4.08
CA ASN A 257 26.98 30.60 4.22
C ASN A 257 27.44 30.11 5.60
N VAL A 258 28.57 30.62 6.12
CA VAL A 258 29.04 30.30 7.47
C VAL A 258 28.03 30.75 8.53
N LEU A 259 27.48 31.98 8.41
CA LEU A 259 26.46 32.49 9.33
C LEU A 259 25.20 31.62 9.35
N TYR A 260 24.75 31.16 8.19
CA TYR A 260 23.59 30.26 8.10
C TYR A 260 23.89 28.86 8.63
N LYS A 261 25.11 28.34 8.42
CA LYS A 261 25.53 27.06 9.01
C LYS A 261 25.58 27.14 10.54
N ALA A 262 26.05 28.26 11.08
CA ALA A 262 26.06 28.54 12.52
C ALA A 262 24.63 28.64 13.10
N GLU A 263 23.68 29.22 12.34
CA GLU A 263 22.25 29.21 12.69
C GLU A 263 21.62 27.80 12.63
N GLY A 264 22.33 26.81 12.07
CA GLY A 264 21.85 25.42 11.92
C GLY A 264 21.11 25.15 10.61
N VAL A 265 21.13 26.09 9.66
CA VAL A 265 20.52 25.93 8.34
C VAL A 265 21.36 24.97 7.49
N LYS A 266 20.74 23.86 7.05
CA LYS A 266 21.40 22.84 6.22
C LYS A 266 21.52 23.29 4.77
N ILE A 267 22.65 23.92 4.44
CA ILE A 267 22.98 24.41 3.11
C ILE A 267 23.55 23.28 2.22
N ARG A 268 23.13 23.22 0.96
CA ARG A 268 23.50 22.18 -0.01
C ARG A 268 24.11 22.78 -1.28
N ASP A 269 25.33 23.30 -1.20
CA ASP A 269 25.98 24.02 -2.33
C ASP A 269 26.76 23.14 -3.30
N ASN A 270 26.96 21.85 -3.00
CA ASN A 270 27.77 20.97 -3.83
C ASN A 270 26.97 20.43 -5.02
N GLU A 271 27.34 20.86 -6.24
CA GLU A 271 26.67 20.46 -7.49
C GLU A 271 26.68 18.96 -7.73
N GLU A 272 27.82 18.30 -7.53
CA GLU A 272 27.95 16.85 -7.73
C GLU A 272 26.99 16.08 -6.82
N ARG A 273 26.94 16.45 -5.53
CA ARG A 273 26.03 15.84 -4.55
C ARG A 273 24.57 16.10 -4.90
N LEU A 274 24.24 17.26 -5.45
CA LEU A 274 22.88 17.57 -5.92
C LEU A 274 22.50 16.73 -7.15
N LYS A 275 23.40 16.60 -8.13
CA LYS A 275 23.23 15.75 -9.31
C LYS A 275 23.07 14.28 -8.90
N GLU A 276 23.87 13.78 -7.97
CA GLU A 276 23.70 12.44 -7.42
C GLU A 276 22.37 12.26 -6.69
N ALA A 277 21.96 13.23 -5.87
CA ALA A 277 20.70 13.16 -5.14
C ALA A 277 19.50 13.15 -6.10
N LEU A 278 19.60 13.88 -7.21
CA LEU A 278 18.65 13.84 -8.31
C LEU A 278 18.62 12.44 -8.96
N LYS A 279 19.77 11.88 -9.33
CA LYS A 279 19.88 10.50 -9.85
C LYS A 279 19.29 9.47 -8.88
N ARG A 280 19.56 9.57 -7.57
CA ARG A 280 18.98 8.69 -6.53
C ARG A 280 17.45 8.81 -6.47
N LYS A 281 16.90 10.03 -6.59
CA LYS A 281 15.45 10.24 -6.66
C LYS A 281 14.83 9.60 -7.90
N GLU A 282 15.46 9.76 -9.06
CA GLU A 282 14.99 9.19 -10.31
C GLU A 282 15.04 7.66 -10.27
N LYS A 283 16.12 7.07 -9.77
CA LYS A 283 16.22 5.62 -9.54
C LYS A 283 15.07 5.10 -8.67
N ARG A 284 14.75 5.80 -7.57
CA ARG A 284 13.63 5.41 -6.69
C ARG A 284 12.28 5.53 -7.39
N LYS A 285 12.07 6.57 -8.22
CA LYS A 285 10.86 6.72 -9.03
C LYS A 285 10.74 5.59 -10.06
N ALA A 286 11.82 5.29 -10.78
CA ALA A 286 11.86 4.21 -11.76
C ALA A 286 11.60 2.83 -11.11
N GLN A 287 12.15 2.57 -9.92
CA GLN A 287 11.85 1.35 -9.17
C GLN A 287 10.36 1.27 -8.79
N ARG A 288 9.77 2.36 -8.30
CA ARG A 288 8.34 2.41 -7.97
C ARG A 288 7.48 2.17 -9.21
N GLN A 289 7.83 2.80 -10.34
CA GLN A 289 7.16 2.63 -11.61
C GLN A 289 7.19 1.17 -12.07
N LYS A 290 8.38 0.56 -12.12
CA LYS A 290 8.54 -0.86 -12.47
C LYS A 290 7.74 -1.80 -11.55
N GLN A 291 7.70 -1.51 -10.25
CA GLN A 291 6.90 -2.32 -9.33
C GLN A 291 5.40 -2.15 -9.57
N TRP A 292 4.95 -0.97 -9.97
CA TRP A 292 3.56 -0.72 -10.32
C TRP A 292 3.18 -1.44 -11.61
N GLU A 293 4.00 -1.31 -12.66
CA GLU A 293 3.85 -2.01 -13.94
C GLU A 293 3.78 -3.53 -13.73
N LYS A 294 4.69 -4.11 -12.94
CA LYS A 294 4.64 -5.54 -12.59
C LYS A 294 3.36 -5.94 -11.86
N ARG A 295 2.79 -5.05 -11.03
CA ARG A 295 1.51 -5.32 -10.35
C ARG A 295 0.36 -5.30 -11.35
N THR A 296 0.33 -4.33 -12.27
CA THR A 296 -0.71 -4.25 -13.30
C THR A 296 -0.62 -5.41 -14.28
N GLU A 297 0.58 -5.76 -14.74
CA GLU A 297 0.84 -6.94 -15.58
C GLU A 297 0.33 -8.22 -14.90
N ARG A 298 0.72 -8.45 -13.65
CA ARG A 298 0.27 -9.63 -12.88
C ARG A 298 -1.25 -9.70 -12.72
N VAL A 299 -1.94 -8.56 -12.61
CA VAL A 299 -3.41 -8.54 -12.54
C VAL A 299 -4.01 -8.93 -13.88
N VAL A 300 -3.50 -8.37 -14.98
CA VAL A 300 -3.95 -8.69 -16.35
C VAL A 300 -3.68 -10.16 -16.67
N GLU A 301 -2.48 -10.67 -16.39
CA GLU A 301 -2.12 -12.08 -16.56
C GLU A 301 -3.06 -13.00 -15.79
N LYS A 302 -3.36 -12.71 -14.52
CA LYS A 302 -4.31 -13.52 -13.73
C LYS A 302 -5.72 -13.49 -14.32
N MET A 303 -6.15 -12.35 -14.85
CA MET A 303 -7.44 -12.23 -15.53
C MET A 303 -7.47 -13.09 -16.80
N GLN A 304 -6.44 -12.97 -17.64
CA GLN A 304 -6.30 -13.77 -18.87
C GLN A 304 -6.24 -15.27 -18.56
N GLN A 305 -5.43 -15.70 -17.59
CA GLN A 305 -5.36 -17.09 -17.16
C GLN A 305 -6.72 -17.65 -16.71
N ARG A 306 -7.53 -16.86 -16.01
CA ARG A 306 -8.90 -17.26 -15.63
C ARG A 306 -9.81 -17.41 -16.84
N GLN A 307 -9.74 -16.46 -17.78
CA GLN A 307 -10.51 -16.53 -19.02
C GLN A 307 -10.08 -17.72 -19.89
N GLU A 308 -8.78 -17.97 -20.03
CA GLU A 308 -8.24 -19.11 -20.77
C GLU A 308 -8.64 -20.44 -20.13
N LYS A 309 -8.56 -20.56 -18.80
CA LYS A 309 -9.06 -21.75 -18.07
C LYS A 309 -10.54 -21.99 -18.37
N ARG A 310 -11.37 -20.93 -18.35
CA ARG A 310 -12.78 -21.03 -18.71
C ARG A 310 -12.97 -21.47 -20.16
N ARG A 311 -12.23 -20.89 -21.12
CA ARG A 311 -12.27 -21.26 -22.54
C ARG A 311 -11.87 -22.72 -22.76
N LYS A 312 -10.77 -23.17 -22.16
CA LYS A 312 -10.30 -24.56 -22.20
C LYS A 312 -11.33 -25.53 -21.61
N ASN A 313 -11.94 -25.20 -20.47
CA ASN A 313 -12.99 -26.02 -19.86
C ASN A 313 -14.25 -26.10 -20.73
N ILE A 314 -14.67 -25.00 -21.37
CA ILE A 314 -15.80 -24.99 -22.31
C ILE A 314 -15.48 -25.84 -23.54
N GLN A 315 -14.29 -25.70 -24.12
CA GLN A 315 -13.84 -26.49 -25.25
C GLN A 315 -13.80 -27.98 -24.90
N LYS A 316 -13.27 -28.35 -23.73
CA LYS A 316 -13.28 -29.72 -23.24
C LYS A 316 -14.70 -30.26 -23.12
N LYS A 317 -15.62 -29.53 -22.46
CA LYS A 317 -17.04 -29.92 -22.38
C LYS A 317 -17.70 -30.10 -23.76
N LYS A 318 -17.36 -29.26 -24.75
CA LYS A 318 -17.86 -29.41 -26.12
C LYS A 318 -17.32 -30.68 -26.78
N LYS A 319 -16.02 -30.95 -26.65
CA LYS A 319 -15.38 -32.18 -27.15
C LYS A 319 -15.96 -33.42 -26.49
N ASP A 320 -16.04 -33.44 -25.17
CA ASP A 320 -16.63 -34.56 -24.41
C ASP A 320 -18.08 -34.84 -24.82
N ARG A 321 -18.88 -33.79 -25.12
CA ARG A 321 -20.25 -33.98 -25.64
C ARG A 321 -20.25 -34.62 -27.03
N ILE A 322 -19.36 -34.20 -27.91
CA ILE A 322 -19.21 -34.78 -29.26
C ILE A 322 -18.73 -36.23 -29.15
N GLU A 323 -17.72 -36.51 -28.32
CA GLU A 323 -17.18 -37.85 -28.08
C GLU A 323 -18.24 -38.77 -27.47
N LYS A 324 -19.04 -38.30 -26.50
CA LYS A 324 -20.17 -39.06 -25.96
C LYS A 324 -21.21 -39.39 -27.02
N LYS A 325 -21.52 -38.45 -27.94
CA LYS A 325 -22.42 -38.71 -29.07
C LYS A 325 -21.83 -39.76 -30.02
N LYS A 326 -20.54 -39.66 -30.35
CA LYS A 326 -19.81 -40.62 -31.18
C LYS A 326 -19.79 -42.02 -30.54
N ALA A 327 -19.46 -42.12 -29.25
CA ALA A 327 -19.45 -43.37 -28.51
C ALA A 327 -20.85 -44.02 -28.47
N LYS A 328 -21.92 -43.22 -28.29
CA LYS A 328 -23.29 -43.72 -28.37
C LYS A 328 -23.65 -44.24 -29.77
N ALA A 329 -23.19 -43.57 -30.83
CA ALA A 329 -23.41 -44.04 -32.21
C ALA A 329 -22.69 -45.37 -32.48
N ARG A 330 -21.42 -45.49 -32.04
CA ARG A 330 -20.65 -46.74 -32.13
C ARG A 330 -21.29 -47.89 -31.36
N LYS A 331 -21.78 -47.64 -30.13
CA LYS A 331 -22.52 -48.66 -29.34
C LYS A 331 -23.82 -49.12 -30.02
N LYS A 332 -24.41 -48.29 -30.88
CA LYS A 332 -25.58 -48.63 -31.69
C LYS A 332 -25.21 -49.24 -33.06
N GLY A 333 -23.95 -49.59 -33.28
CA GLY A 333 -23.47 -50.18 -34.54
C GLY A 333 -23.36 -49.19 -35.71
N ARG A 334 -23.51 -47.88 -35.50
CA ARG A 334 -23.38 -46.89 -36.58
C ARG A 334 -21.90 -46.60 -36.85
N VAL A 335 -21.46 -46.81 -38.08
CA VAL A 335 -20.09 -46.49 -38.54
C VAL A 335 -19.96 -44.98 -38.71
N LEU A 336 -18.95 -44.38 -38.07
CA LEU A 336 -18.67 -42.95 -38.20
C LEU A 336 -17.68 -42.68 -39.34
N PRO A 337 -17.72 -41.51 -39.99
CA PRO A 337 -16.75 -41.14 -41.03
C PRO A 337 -15.29 -41.18 -40.57
N GLU A 338 -15.04 -41.02 -39.27
CA GLU A 338 -13.70 -41.16 -38.69
C GLU A 338 -13.21 -42.61 -38.65
N ASP A 339 -14.13 -43.56 -38.48
CA ASP A 339 -13.81 -44.98 -38.43
C ASP A 339 -13.51 -45.51 -39.85
N LEU A 340 -14.22 -45.00 -40.87
CA LEU A 340 -13.92 -45.24 -42.29
C LEU A 340 -12.53 -44.71 -42.68
N LYS A 341 -12.22 -43.46 -42.29
CA LYS A 341 -10.88 -42.87 -42.49
C LYS A 341 -9.78 -43.66 -41.78
N LYS A 342 -10.07 -44.24 -40.62
CA LYS A 342 -9.10 -45.04 -39.86
C LYS A 342 -8.89 -46.43 -40.45
N ALA A 343 -9.90 -46.98 -41.11
CA ALA A 343 -9.83 -48.23 -41.85
C ALA A 343 -9.20 -48.09 -43.25
N GLY A 344 -8.78 -46.87 -43.64
CA GLY A 344 -8.16 -46.62 -44.95
C GLY A 344 -9.12 -46.67 -46.13
N LEU A 345 -10.42 -46.84 -45.88
CA LEU A 345 -11.47 -46.79 -46.88
C LEU A 345 -11.87 -45.32 -47.05
N LYS A 346 -11.38 -44.71 -48.13
CA LYS A 346 -11.72 -43.34 -48.52
C LYS A 346 -13.07 -43.29 -49.22
#